data_AF-A0AAI9UAE0-F1
#
_entry.id   AF-A0AAI9UAE0-F1
#
_cell.length_a   1.000
_cell.length_b   1.000
_cell.length_c   1.000
_cell.angle_alpha   90.00
_cell.angle_beta   90.00
_cell.angle_gamma   90.00
#
_symmetry.space_group_name_H-M   'P 1'
#
loop_
_entity.id
_entity.type
_entity.pdbx_description
1 polymer ?
#
loop_
_entity_poly.entity_id
_entity_poly.type
_entity_poly.pdbx_seq_one_letter_code
_entity_poly.pdbx_strand_id
1 'polypeptide(L)'
;MNWIYVDRDTYEVKFGTRPYAQHNYTGPFDCTRQDKRLTFASWEGFCVVKTGNFWSLYFDVEQDGLKSKLPEGVTTLEVDLLRVEVPVKPVKPEEQEQTDGKESKENGGSDSSNNNDSGTSPQTGANEVELESPEVD
;
A
#
# COMPACT_ATOMS: atom_id res chain seq x y z
N MET A 1 4.03 -5.56 3.55
CA MET A 1 3.02 -5.19 2.53
C MET A 1 1.66 -5.19 3.20
N ASN A 2 0.91 -4.09 3.13
CA ASN A 2 -0.46 -4.04 3.64
C ASN A 2 -1.42 -4.49 2.53
N TRP A 3 -2.34 -5.38 2.88
CA TRP A 3 -3.36 -5.96 2.00
C TRP A 3 -4.68 -5.28 2.32
N ILE A 4 -5.53 -5.09 1.31
CA ILE A 4 -6.93 -4.73 1.47
C ILE A 4 -7.73 -6.03 1.33
N TYR A 5 -8.74 -6.23 2.19
CA TYR A 5 -9.57 -7.42 2.19
C TYR A 5 -10.97 -7.10 2.73
N VAL A 6 -11.94 -7.93 2.34
CA VAL A 6 -13.28 -7.92 2.95
C VAL A 6 -13.28 -8.94 4.08
N ASP A 7 -13.55 -8.49 5.30
CA ASP A 7 -13.68 -9.36 6.48
C ASP A 7 -14.80 -10.38 6.27
N ARG A 8 -14.51 -11.67 6.42
CA ARG A 8 -15.47 -12.75 6.12
C ARG A 8 -16.67 -12.78 7.07
N ASP A 9 -16.51 -12.26 8.29
CA ASP A 9 -17.51 -12.36 9.33
C ASP A 9 -18.40 -11.11 9.30
N THR A 10 -17.79 -9.92 9.20
CA THR A 10 -18.50 -8.62 9.24
C THR A 10 -18.80 -8.01 7.87
N TYR A 11 -18.12 -8.43 6.82
CA TYR A 11 -18.14 -7.82 5.48
C TYR A 11 -17.61 -6.39 5.39
N GLU A 12 -16.95 -5.91 6.45
CA GLU A 12 -16.24 -4.63 6.43
C GLU A 12 -14.96 -4.75 5.58
N VAL A 13 -14.69 -3.72 4.78
CA VAL A 13 -13.45 -3.59 4.01
C VAL A 13 -12.35 -3.08 4.94
N LYS A 14 -11.37 -3.92 5.22
CA LYS A 14 -10.25 -3.64 6.14
C LYS A 14 -8.91 -3.69 5.41
N PHE A 15 -7.86 -3.27 6.11
CA PHE A 15 -6.49 -3.45 5.66
C PHE A 15 -5.60 -4.04 6.76
N GLY A 16 -4.53 -4.74 6.39
CA GLY A 16 -3.63 -5.36 7.35
C GLY A 16 -2.51 -6.17 6.73
N THR A 17 -1.68 -6.80 7.54
CA THR A 17 -0.63 -7.71 7.07
C THR A 17 -1.23 -9.02 6.56
N ARG A 18 -0.45 -9.79 5.79
CA ARG A 18 -0.90 -11.06 5.18
C ARG A 18 -1.54 -12.05 6.18
N PRO A 19 -1.01 -12.29 7.40
CA PRO A 19 -1.63 -13.22 8.33
C PRO A 19 -3.08 -12.88 8.70
N TYR A 20 -3.39 -11.58 8.82
CA TYR A 20 -4.76 -11.12 9.08
C TYR A 20 -5.63 -11.18 7.81
N ALA A 21 -5.06 -10.88 6.65
CA ALA A 21 -5.82 -10.81 5.39
C ALA A 21 -6.13 -12.19 4.78
N GLN A 22 -5.22 -13.16 4.87
CA GLN A 22 -5.28 -14.40 4.07
C GLN A 22 -6.48 -15.31 4.36
N HIS A 23 -7.12 -15.16 5.52
CA HIS A 23 -8.30 -15.94 5.93
C HIS A 23 -9.62 -15.27 5.54
N ASN A 24 -9.54 -14.03 5.02
CA ASN A 24 -10.64 -13.19 4.59
C ASN A 24 -10.72 -13.17 3.06
N TYR A 25 -11.69 -12.44 2.50
CA TYR A 25 -11.80 -12.33 1.06
C TYR A 25 -10.82 -11.28 0.52
N THR A 26 -9.74 -11.73 -0.11
CA THR A 26 -8.62 -10.86 -0.54
C THR A 26 -8.70 -10.38 -1.98
N GLY A 27 -9.67 -10.82 -2.77
CA GLY A 27 -9.81 -10.40 -4.16
C GLY A 27 -10.44 -11.46 -5.07
N PRO A 28 -10.42 -11.20 -6.39
CA PRO A 28 -9.68 -10.12 -7.05
C PRO A 28 -10.30 -8.74 -6.84
N PHE A 29 -9.45 -7.73 -6.57
CA PHE A 29 -9.81 -6.32 -6.70
C PHE A 29 -9.35 -5.82 -8.08
N ASP A 30 -10.22 -5.12 -8.78
CA ASP A 30 -9.90 -4.55 -10.10
C ASP A 30 -10.66 -3.23 -10.31
N CYS A 31 -10.45 -2.52 -11.42
CA CYS A 31 -11.23 -1.36 -11.81
C CYS A 31 -11.85 -1.53 -13.20
N THR A 32 -13.06 -1.02 -13.40
CA THR A 32 -13.66 -0.97 -14.74
C THR A 32 -12.81 -0.13 -15.70
N ARG A 33 -12.77 -0.54 -16.98
CA ARG A 33 -11.85 0.08 -17.96
C ARG A 33 -12.20 1.52 -18.30
N GLN A 34 -13.49 1.84 -18.33
CA GLN A 34 -14.00 3.14 -18.77
C GLN A 34 -13.97 4.15 -17.63
N ASP A 35 -14.60 3.81 -16.51
CA ASP A 35 -14.88 4.78 -15.44
C ASP A 35 -13.95 4.62 -14.24
N LYS A 36 -13.03 3.64 -14.26
CA LYS A 36 -12.12 3.31 -13.16
C LYS A 36 -12.85 3.06 -11.83
N ARG A 37 -14.09 2.57 -11.89
CA ARG A 37 -14.84 2.16 -10.71
C ARG A 37 -14.25 0.88 -10.13
N LEU A 38 -14.02 0.84 -8.82
CA LEU A 38 -13.46 -0.30 -8.12
C LEU A 38 -14.47 -1.44 -8.12
N THR A 39 -13.98 -2.64 -8.37
CA THR A 39 -14.73 -3.90 -8.33
C THR A 39 -14.05 -4.86 -7.39
N PHE A 40 -14.85 -5.72 -6.77
CA PHE A 40 -14.40 -6.87 -6.03
C PHE A 40 -15.09 -8.11 -6.58
N ALA A 41 -14.31 -9.13 -6.95
CA ALA A 41 -14.81 -10.29 -7.67
C ALA A 41 -15.66 -9.91 -8.92
N SER A 42 -15.20 -8.90 -9.66
CA SER A 42 -15.86 -8.37 -10.86
C SER A 42 -17.23 -7.73 -10.63
N TRP A 43 -17.54 -7.31 -9.39
CA TRP A 43 -18.79 -6.64 -9.06
C TRP A 43 -18.58 -5.37 -8.21
N GLU A 44 -19.48 -4.39 -8.36
CA GLU A 44 -19.44 -3.05 -7.74
C GLU A 44 -20.36 -2.98 -6.49
N GLY A 45 -20.36 -4.00 -5.63
CA GLY A 45 -21.28 -4.12 -4.48
C GLY A 45 -20.84 -3.38 -3.21
N PHE A 46 -20.26 -2.19 -3.31
CA PHE A 46 -19.75 -1.47 -2.13
C PHE A 46 -20.86 -0.68 -1.42
N CYS A 47 -20.80 -0.69 -0.08
CA CYS A 47 -21.74 0.01 0.78
C CYS A 47 -21.00 0.77 1.87
N VAL A 48 -21.50 1.94 2.28
CA VAL A 48 -21.06 2.62 3.50
C VAL A 48 -22.11 2.48 4.58
N VAL A 49 -21.65 2.15 5.79
CA VAL A 49 -22.49 1.91 6.95
C VAL A 49 -22.18 2.96 8.00
N LYS A 50 -23.21 3.60 8.55
CA LYS A 50 -23.05 4.62 9.59
C LYS A 50 -22.99 3.98 10.97
N THR A 51 -21.91 4.20 11.70
CA THR A 51 -21.74 3.78 13.10
C THR A 51 -21.43 5.00 13.95
N GLY A 52 -22.47 5.52 14.63
CA GLY A 52 -22.37 6.78 15.38
C GLY A 52 -22.08 7.97 14.44
N ASN A 53 -20.92 8.59 14.63
CA ASN A 53 -20.45 9.72 13.81
C ASN A 53 -19.53 9.31 12.65
N PHE A 54 -19.22 8.01 12.52
CA PHE A 54 -18.29 7.50 11.52
C PHE A 54 -19.02 6.71 10.44
N TRP A 55 -18.37 6.63 9.28
CA TRP A 55 -18.78 5.77 8.18
C TRP A 55 -17.68 4.74 7.94
N SER A 56 -18.08 3.47 7.88
CA SER A 56 -17.20 2.36 7.52
C SER A 56 -17.60 1.81 6.16
N LEU A 57 -16.63 1.33 5.39
CA LEU A 57 -16.84 0.74 4.07
C LEU A 57 -17.07 -0.77 4.22
N TYR A 58 -18.06 -1.30 3.52
CA TYR A 58 -18.46 -2.69 3.50
C TYR A 58 -18.64 -3.18 2.06
N PHE A 59 -18.71 -4.49 1.87
CA PHE A 59 -19.03 -5.11 0.59
C PHE A 59 -20.21 -6.09 0.75
N ASP A 60 -21.23 -5.96 -0.08
CA ASP A 60 -22.48 -6.70 0.04
C ASP A 60 -22.41 -8.12 -0.55
N VAL A 61 -21.65 -9.02 0.08
CA VAL A 61 -21.39 -10.37 -0.46
C VAL A 61 -22.67 -11.15 -0.80
N GLU A 62 -23.76 -11.00 -0.03
CA GLU A 62 -25.04 -11.70 -0.27
C GLU A 62 -25.99 -10.98 -1.24
N GLN A 63 -25.63 -9.78 -1.71
CA GLN A 63 -26.46 -8.95 -2.59
C GLN A 63 -27.83 -8.58 -1.97
N ASP A 64 -27.87 -8.38 -0.65
CA ASP A 64 -29.11 -8.07 0.09
C ASP A 64 -29.13 -6.63 0.67
N GLY A 65 -28.10 -5.84 0.38
CA GLY A 65 -27.87 -4.53 0.97
C GLY A 65 -27.36 -4.59 2.41
N LEU A 66 -26.59 -5.64 2.75
CA LEU A 66 -26.10 -5.97 4.10
C LEU A 66 -27.20 -6.27 5.14
N LYS A 67 -28.43 -6.58 4.71
CA LYS A 67 -29.58 -6.81 5.61
C LYS A 67 -29.41 -8.06 6.48
N SER A 68 -28.75 -9.09 5.97
CA SER A 68 -28.44 -10.31 6.73
C SER A 68 -27.30 -10.12 7.74
N LYS A 69 -26.48 -9.08 7.57
CA LYS A 69 -25.29 -8.83 8.41
C LYS A 69 -25.47 -7.72 9.43
N LEU A 70 -26.27 -6.71 9.11
CA LEU A 70 -26.49 -5.56 9.97
C LEU A 70 -27.83 -5.65 10.71
N PRO A 71 -27.90 -5.14 11.96
CA PRO A 71 -29.16 -5.04 12.66
C PRO A 71 -30.09 -4.01 11.99
N GLU A 72 -31.39 -4.15 12.22
CA GLU A 72 -32.38 -3.20 11.72
C GLU A 72 -32.14 -1.78 12.25
N GLY A 73 -32.43 -0.77 11.43
CA GLY A 73 -32.29 0.64 11.79
C GLY A 73 -30.90 1.25 11.56
N VAL A 74 -29.93 0.46 11.10
CA VAL A 74 -28.63 0.98 10.67
C VAL A 74 -28.76 1.66 9.30
N THR A 75 -28.13 2.83 9.15
CA THR A 75 -28.10 3.54 7.87
C THR A 75 -27.00 2.97 6.99
N THR A 76 -27.40 2.44 5.84
CA THR A 76 -26.51 1.90 4.81
C THR A 76 -26.80 2.61 3.49
N LEU A 77 -25.75 2.97 2.76
CA LEU A 77 -25.84 3.56 1.42
C LEU A 77 -24.94 2.79 0.47
N GLU A 78 -25.47 2.38 -0.68
CA GLU A 78 -24.67 1.86 -1.79
C GLU A 78 -23.82 2.99 -2.38
N VAL A 79 -22.55 2.70 -2.69
CA VAL A 79 -21.60 3.68 -3.20
C VAL A 79 -20.73 3.11 -4.31
N ASP A 80 -20.42 3.97 -5.28
CA ASP A 80 -19.37 3.69 -6.26
C ASP A 80 -18.04 4.23 -5.75
N LEU A 81 -17.00 3.41 -5.80
CA LEU A 81 -15.63 3.82 -5.49
C LEU A 81 -14.86 4.06 -6.78
N LEU A 82 -14.21 5.21 -6.93
CA LEU A 82 -13.41 5.52 -8.11
C LEU A 82 -11.92 5.55 -7.77
N ARG A 83 -11.10 4.88 -8.58
CA ARG A 83 -9.64 4.98 -8.47
C ARG A 83 -9.14 6.22 -9.20
N VAL A 84 -8.66 7.20 -8.43
CA VAL A 84 -7.98 8.39 -8.94
C VAL A 84 -6.50 8.32 -8.60
N GLU A 85 -5.65 8.41 -9.62
CA GLU A 85 -4.20 8.49 -9.42
C GLU A 85 -3.82 9.93 -9.11
N VAL A 86 -3.21 10.15 -7.95
CA VAL A 86 -2.76 11.49 -7.54
C VAL A 86 -1.50 11.84 -8.33
N PRO A 87 -1.46 12.98 -9.03
CA PRO A 87 -0.27 13.39 -9.78
C PRO A 87 0.89 13.67 -8.81
N VAL A 88 2.02 12.99 -9.02
CA VAL A 88 3.25 13.26 -8.28
C VAL A 88 3.89 14.52 -8.87
N LYS A 89 4.01 15.59 -8.07
CA LYS A 89 4.76 16.77 -8.50
C LYS A 89 6.25 16.41 -8.55
N PRO A 90 6.98 16.72 -9.63
CA PRO A 90 8.42 16.49 -9.66
C PRO A 90 9.09 17.33 -8.57
N VAL A 91 9.90 16.69 -7.74
CA VAL A 91 10.79 17.39 -6.79
C VAL A 91 11.79 18.16 -7.64
N LYS A 92 11.78 19.50 -7.56
CA LYS A 92 12.82 20.31 -8.20
C LYS A 92 14.17 19.96 -7.55
N PRO A 93 15.23 19.72 -8.31
CA PRO A 93 16.57 19.64 -7.75
C PRO A 93 16.87 20.97 -7.04
N GLU A 94 17.09 20.94 -5.73
CA GLU A 94 17.75 22.04 -5.02
C GLU A 94 19.16 22.17 -5.61
N GLU A 95 19.48 23.36 -6.13
CA GLU A 95 20.82 23.70 -6.60
C GLU A 95 21.78 23.60 -5.39
N GLN A 96 22.65 22.59 -5.41
CA GLN A 96 23.73 22.47 -4.46
C GLN A 96 24.72 23.61 -4.72
N GLU A 97 24.81 24.58 -3.81
CA GLU A 97 25.88 25.58 -3.78
C GLU A 97 27.23 24.85 -3.64
N GLN A 98 27.97 24.80 -4.75
CA GLN A 98 29.36 24.35 -4.78
C GLN A 98 30.23 25.38 -4.05
N THR A 99 30.74 25.00 -2.89
CA THR A 99 31.89 25.71 -2.29
C THR A 99 33.17 25.18 -2.93
N ASP A 100 33.80 26.07 -3.71
CA ASP A 100 35.07 25.89 -4.41
C ASP A 100 36.21 25.49 -3.44
N GLY A 101 36.72 24.27 -3.58
CA GLY A 101 37.96 23.79 -2.96
C GLY A 101 39.02 23.59 -4.04
N LYS A 102 39.89 24.59 -4.19
CA LYS A 102 40.97 24.68 -5.18
C LYS A 102 42.24 23.96 -4.69
N GLU A 103 42.71 22.93 -5.39
CA GLU A 103 44.14 22.55 -5.38
C GLU A 103 44.58 21.94 -6.73
N SER A 104 45.78 22.29 -7.17
CA SER A 104 46.31 22.12 -8.53
C SER A 104 47.44 21.10 -8.58
N LYS A 105 47.42 20.20 -9.60
CA LYS A 105 48.54 19.59 -10.38
C LYS A 105 49.61 18.77 -9.61
N GLU A 106 50.25 17.70 -10.12
CA GLU A 106 50.40 17.07 -11.44
C GLU A 106 51.10 15.69 -11.31
N ASN A 107 51.15 14.93 -12.42
CA ASN A 107 51.96 13.74 -12.77
C ASN A 107 51.46 12.39 -12.24
N GLY A 108 51.30 11.31 -13.04
CA GLY A 108 51.68 11.01 -14.42
C GLY A 108 52.00 9.51 -14.50
N GLY A 109 51.49 8.78 -15.49
CA GLY A 109 51.90 7.38 -15.76
C GLY A 109 50.76 6.46 -16.23
N SER A 110 50.88 6.02 -17.48
CA SER A 110 50.09 4.98 -18.14
C SER A 110 50.39 3.58 -17.57
N ASP A 111 49.42 2.67 -17.58
CA ASP A 111 49.52 1.42 -18.35
C ASP A 111 48.29 0.51 -18.18
N SER A 112 48.19 -0.39 -19.15
CA SER A 112 47.01 -1.11 -19.61
C SER A 112 46.66 -2.38 -18.81
N SER A 113 45.45 -2.87 -19.08
CA SER A 113 45.10 -4.29 -19.29
C SER A 113 44.37 -5.05 -18.17
N ASN A 114 43.15 -5.44 -18.56
CA ASN A 114 42.57 -6.79 -18.57
C ASN A 114 42.22 -7.55 -17.27
N ASN A 115 40.89 -7.77 -17.20
CA ASN A 115 40.17 -9.04 -17.11
C ASN A 115 40.35 -9.99 -15.92
N ASN A 116 39.17 -10.31 -15.38
CA ASN A 116 38.70 -11.58 -14.81
C ASN A 116 39.49 -12.15 -13.65
N ASP A 117 38.82 -12.35 -12.51
CA ASP A 117 38.57 -13.73 -12.05
C ASP A 117 37.55 -13.78 -10.90
N SER A 118 36.79 -14.88 -10.93
CA SER A 118 36.23 -15.64 -9.81
C SER A 118 35.36 -14.95 -8.76
N GLY A 119 34.18 -15.55 -8.57
CA GLY A 119 33.17 -15.09 -7.65
C GLY A 119 33.48 -15.32 -6.19
N THR A 120 32.62 -14.76 -5.35
CA THR A 120 32.47 -15.13 -3.94
C THR A 120 31.08 -14.68 -3.51
N SER A 121 30.23 -15.64 -3.14
CA SER A 121 29.04 -15.38 -2.33
C SER A 121 29.45 -14.96 -0.92
N PRO A 122 28.74 -14.01 -0.29
CA PRO A 122 28.73 -13.95 1.16
C PRO A 122 27.33 -14.24 1.73
N GLN A 123 27.32 -15.16 2.69
CA GLN A 123 26.36 -15.29 3.78
C GLN A 123 26.43 -14.08 4.73
N THR A 124 25.49 -14.04 5.69
CA THR A 124 25.37 -13.18 6.90
C THR A 124 24.52 -11.91 6.70
N GLY A 125 23.69 -11.46 7.63
CA GLY A 125 23.45 -11.87 9.01
C GLY A 125 22.18 -11.18 9.55
N ALA A 126 21.64 -11.72 10.63
CA ALA A 126 20.51 -11.18 11.38
C ALA A 126 20.82 -9.80 11.98
N ASN A 127 19.83 -8.92 12.00
CA ASN A 127 19.74 -7.83 12.96
C ASN A 127 18.27 -7.69 13.37
N GLU A 128 18.00 -8.10 14.61
CA GLU A 128 16.78 -7.87 15.36
C GLU A 128 16.88 -6.44 15.94
N VAL A 129 15.88 -5.59 15.66
CA VAL A 129 15.77 -4.27 16.28
C VAL A 129 14.45 -4.21 17.01
N GLU A 130 14.55 -4.33 18.32
CA GLU A 130 13.49 -4.13 19.31
C GLU A 130 13.15 -2.64 19.36
N LEU A 131 11.89 -2.29 19.04
CA LEU A 131 11.39 -0.92 19.10
C LEU A 131 10.36 -0.84 20.23
N GLU A 132 10.82 -0.35 21.40
CA GLU A 132 9.95 0.03 22.52
C GLU A 132 8.97 1.13 22.09
N SER A 133 7.73 1.01 22.55
CA SER A 133 6.68 2.01 22.36
C SER A 133 6.72 3.04 23.49
N PRO A 134 6.54 4.35 23.21
CA PRO A 134 6.53 5.35 24.27
C PRO A 134 5.24 5.31 25.11
N GLU A 135 5.41 5.47 26.42
CA GLU A 135 4.35 5.59 27.43
C GLU A 135 3.60 6.93 27.27
N VAL A 136 2.28 6.88 27.39
CA VAL A 136 1.41 8.06 27.40
C VAL A 136 0.99 8.35 28.84
N ASP A 137 1.27 9.56 29.31
CA ASP A 137 0.79 10.13 30.59
C ASP A 137 -0.66 10.62 30.43
#